data_AF-A0A242BCW6-F1
#
_entry.id   AF-A0A242BCW6-F1
#
_cell.length_a   1.000
_cell.length_b   1.000
_cell.length_c   1.000
_cell.angle_alpha   90.00
_cell.angle_beta   90.00
_cell.angle_gamma   90.00
#
_symmetry.space_group_name_H-M   'P 1'
#
loop_
_entity.id
_entity.type
_entity.pdbx_description
1 polymer ?
#
loop_
_entity_poly.entity_id
_entity_poly.type
_entity_poly.pdbx_seq_one_letter_code
_entity_poly.pdbx_strand_id
1 'polypeptide(L)'
;MRKDKRIVWKDQNDLKIILTISQFIEKYGIKSSRQYQKKLSENPNLAPSMWFIINKYGSWNNLLNSIGIDNSGSKKWAKLKTDDLIKVAQTFIDSEKIKSQRVYEQKSAGKDVPCLSTLKNRLGDVRFLFKKKVSKGLTNFEILLELKNEIIRLNMEDDLSMTKFQNYSKSKYLPSVYTIMRRTNKTWEELMSEIGFDYREIKMKKQRNNLCCRSKNNISQI
;
A
#
# COMPACT_ATOMS: atom_id res chain seq x y z
N MET A 1 -33.51 54.82 23.98
CA MET A 1 -32.22 54.10 24.08
C MET A 1 -32.34 52.74 23.42
N ARG A 2 -31.61 52.47 22.33
CA ARG A 2 -31.58 51.13 21.70
C ARG A 2 -30.84 50.19 22.67
N LYS A 3 -31.54 49.20 23.24
CA LYS A 3 -30.91 48.13 24.04
C LYS A 3 -29.84 47.46 23.16
N ASP A 4 -28.59 47.50 23.60
CA ASP A 4 -27.49 46.82 22.95
C ASP A 4 -27.82 45.31 22.95
N LYS A 5 -28.08 44.74 21.77
CA LYS A 5 -28.52 43.34 21.60
C LYS A 5 -27.36 42.34 21.66
N ARG A 6 -26.16 42.78 22.06
CA ARG A 6 -24.97 41.93 22.14
C ARG A 6 -25.12 40.94 23.30
N ILE A 7 -25.03 39.66 22.98
CA ILE A 7 -24.99 38.59 23.97
C ILE A 7 -23.62 38.63 24.65
N VAL A 8 -23.59 38.92 25.94
CA VAL A 8 -22.37 38.80 26.75
C VAL A 8 -22.27 37.38 27.28
N TRP A 9 -21.48 36.55 26.60
CA TRP A 9 -21.31 35.13 26.95
C TRP A 9 -20.67 34.92 28.34
N LYS A 10 -19.91 35.90 28.85
CA LYS A 10 -19.28 35.82 30.18
C LYS A 10 -20.29 35.80 31.33
N ASP A 11 -21.47 36.36 31.11
CA ASP A 11 -22.51 36.52 32.15
C ASP A 11 -23.53 35.36 32.12
N GLN A 12 -23.39 34.42 31.18
CA GLN A 12 -24.26 33.26 31.07
C GLN A 12 -23.78 32.11 31.94
N ASN A 13 -24.72 31.33 32.49
CA ASN A 13 -24.44 30.08 33.19
C ASN A 13 -23.73 29.09 32.26
N ASP A 14 -22.71 28.40 32.77
CA ASP A 14 -21.94 27.35 32.11
C ASP A 14 -22.82 26.31 31.43
N LEU A 15 -23.90 25.85 32.08
CA LEU A 15 -24.84 24.89 31.48
C LEU A 15 -25.49 25.45 30.21
N LYS A 16 -25.87 26.72 30.22
CA LYS A 16 -26.48 27.38 29.08
C LYS A 16 -25.48 27.57 27.94
N ILE A 17 -24.23 27.88 28.26
CA ILE A 17 -23.13 27.99 27.28
C ILE A 17 -22.89 26.63 26.62
N ILE A 18 -22.74 25.57 27.41
CA ILE A 18 -22.54 24.19 26.94
C ILE A 18 -23.71 23.77 26.04
N LEU A 19 -24.94 23.98 26.48
CA LEU A 19 -26.14 23.65 25.71
C LEU A 19 -26.18 24.39 24.37
N THR A 20 -25.89 25.70 24.38
CA THR A 20 -25.87 26.53 23.15
C THR A 20 -24.82 26.02 22.16
N ILE A 21 -23.63 25.68 22.66
CA ILE A 21 -22.55 25.13 21.83
C ILE A 21 -22.93 23.75 21.29
N SER A 22 -23.48 22.85 22.12
CA SER A 22 -23.90 21.51 21.70
C SER A 22 -24.95 21.57 20.60
N GLN A 23 -25.99 22.38 20.79
CA GLN A 23 -27.05 22.58 19.80
C GLN A 23 -26.51 23.16 18.49
N PHE A 24 -25.54 24.07 18.57
CA PHE A 24 -24.89 24.62 17.37
C PHE A 24 -24.06 23.56 16.64
N ILE A 25 -23.31 22.73 17.36
CA ILE A 25 -22.53 21.63 16.80
C ILE A 25 -23.44 20.62 16.09
N GLU A 26 -24.51 20.20 16.75
CA GLU A 26 -25.49 19.25 16.22
C GLU A 26 -26.21 19.82 14.99
N LYS A 27 -26.74 21.04 15.08
CA LYS A 27 -27.49 21.70 14.00
C LYS A 27 -26.72 21.78 12.69
N TYR A 28 -25.40 22.00 12.75
CA TYR A 28 -24.56 22.16 11.56
C TYR A 28 -23.64 20.96 11.29
N GLY A 29 -23.77 19.85 12.03
CA GLY A 29 -22.95 18.65 11.86
C GLY A 29 -21.44 18.92 11.99
N ILE A 30 -21.05 19.77 12.94
CA ILE A 30 -19.67 20.26 13.06
C ILE A 30 -18.77 19.16 13.63
N LYS A 31 -17.68 18.85 12.92
CA LYS A 31 -16.70 17.82 13.31
C LYS A 31 -15.32 18.40 13.68
N SER A 32 -15.10 19.69 13.47
CA SER A 32 -13.80 20.33 13.73
C SER A 32 -13.93 21.80 14.12
N SER A 33 -12.93 22.33 14.82
CA SER A 33 -12.85 23.75 15.19
C SER A 33 -12.88 24.69 13.99
N ARG A 34 -12.26 24.30 12.86
CA ARG A 34 -12.32 25.08 11.60
C ARG A 34 -13.74 25.15 11.03
N GLN A 35 -14.46 24.03 11.05
CA GLN A 35 -15.87 24.02 10.63
C GLN A 35 -16.73 24.86 11.56
N TYR A 36 -16.46 24.81 12.87
CA TYR A 36 -17.13 25.66 13.85
C TYR A 36 -16.95 27.15 13.54
N GLN A 37 -15.70 27.60 13.36
CA GLN A 37 -15.41 28.99 13.01
C GLN A 37 -16.08 29.42 11.71
N LYS A 38 -16.02 28.57 10.67
CA LYS A 38 -16.69 28.85 9.39
C LYS A 38 -18.20 28.99 9.56
N LYS A 39 -18.85 28.07 10.28
CA LYS A 39 -20.30 28.11 10.50
C LYS A 39 -20.72 29.29 11.38
N LEU A 40 -19.87 29.69 12.32
CA LEU A 40 -20.10 30.87 13.14
C LEU A 40 -19.97 32.17 12.32
N SER A 41 -19.04 32.24 11.36
CA SER A 41 -18.98 33.40 10.45
C SER A 41 -20.21 33.52 9.55
N GLU A 42 -20.80 32.39 9.15
CA GLU A 42 -22.06 32.35 8.38
C GLU A 42 -23.29 32.69 9.25
N ASN A 43 -23.21 32.44 10.56
CA ASN A 43 -24.32 32.61 11.50
C ASN A 43 -23.85 33.33 12.78
N PRO A 44 -23.56 34.64 12.71
CA PRO A 44 -23.02 35.38 13.83
C PRO A 44 -24.01 35.39 15.01
N ASN A 45 -23.48 35.40 16.24
CA ASN A 45 -24.20 35.45 17.51
C ASN A 45 -25.02 34.20 17.91
N LEU A 46 -25.07 33.14 17.09
CA LEU A 46 -25.76 31.90 17.48
C LEU A 46 -24.99 31.07 18.52
N ALA A 47 -23.67 31.23 18.60
CA ALA A 47 -22.83 30.54 19.55
C ALA A 47 -21.61 31.38 19.95
N PRO A 48 -20.92 31.06 21.06
CA PRO A 48 -19.72 31.77 21.48
C PRO A 48 -18.57 31.68 20.46
N SER A 49 -17.72 32.70 20.45
CA SER A 49 -16.54 32.72 19.57
C SER A 49 -15.52 31.66 19.96
N MET A 50 -14.65 31.29 19.02
CA MET A 50 -13.57 30.35 19.32
C MET A 50 -12.60 30.88 20.37
N TRP A 51 -12.35 32.19 20.37
CA TRP A 51 -11.54 32.83 21.40
C TRP A 51 -12.17 32.63 22.79
N PHE A 52 -13.48 32.81 22.93
CA PHE A 52 -14.18 32.57 24.19
C PHE A 52 -14.07 31.11 24.65
N ILE A 53 -14.25 30.17 23.71
CA ILE A 53 -14.14 28.72 23.98
C ILE A 53 -12.73 28.36 24.46
N ILE A 54 -11.69 28.85 23.79
CA ILE A 54 -10.29 28.60 24.20
C ILE A 54 -10.02 29.21 25.56
N ASN A 55 -10.48 30.43 25.83
CA ASN A 55 -10.28 31.09 27.11
C ASN A 55 -10.99 30.37 28.27
N LYS A 56 -12.19 29.82 28.04
CA LYS A 56 -13.00 29.18 29.08
C LYS A 56 -12.66 27.70 29.31
N TYR A 57 -12.45 26.94 28.23
CA TYR A 57 -12.25 25.48 28.29
C TYR A 57 -10.79 25.07 28.02
N GLY A 58 -9.91 26.00 27.67
CA GLY A 58 -8.51 25.77 27.33
C GLY A 58 -8.30 25.27 25.89
N SER A 59 -9.14 24.34 25.41
CA SER A 59 -9.06 23.83 24.04
C SER A 59 -10.41 23.36 23.50
N TRP A 60 -10.53 23.26 22.17
CA TRP A 60 -11.68 22.64 21.50
C TRP A 60 -11.93 21.21 22.00
N ASN A 61 -10.86 20.44 22.27
CA ASN A 61 -11.00 19.06 22.74
C ASN A 61 -11.52 18.99 24.17
N ASN A 62 -11.10 19.90 25.04
CA ASN A 62 -11.61 19.98 26.40
C ASN A 62 -13.10 20.36 26.42
N LEU A 63 -13.50 21.29 25.54
CA LEU A 63 -14.91 21.61 25.31
C LEU A 63 -15.70 20.36 24.88
N LEU A 64 -15.22 19.62 23.87
CA LEU A 64 -15.89 18.40 23.42
C LEU A 64 -16.05 17.39 24.56
N ASN A 65 -14.99 17.15 25.35
CA ASN A 65 -15.07 16.28 26.53
C ASN A 65 -16.11 16.79 27.55
N SER A 66 -16.22 18.10 27.76
CA SER A 66 -17.22 18.69 28.67
C SER A 66 -18.67 18.55 28.18
N ILE A 67 -18.87 18.40 26.87
CA ILE A 67 -20.17 18.14 26.24
C ILE A 67 -20.43 16.61 26.16
N GLY A 68 -19.49 15.78 26.60
CA GLY A 68 -19.59 14.32 26.49
C GLY A 68 -19.25 13.78 25.08
N ILE A 69 -18.69 14.61 24.20
CA ILE A 69 -18.17 14.18 22.91
C ILE A 69 -16.73 13.71 23.12
N ASP A 70 -16.56 12.40 23.27
CA ASP A 70 -15.28 11.77 23.54
C ASP A 70 -14.31 11.94 22.36
N ASN A 71 -13.28 12.78 22.52
CA ASN A 71 -12.19 12.93 21.56
C ASN A 71 -10.92 12.17 21.99
N SER A 72 -11.10 11.17 22.86
CA SER A 72 -10.05 10.39 23.52
C SER A 72 -9.33 9.38 22.62
N GLY A 73 -9.73 9.25 21.35
CA GLY A 73 -9.11 8.35 20.38
C GLY A 73 -7.58 8.51 20.31
N SER A 74 -7.06 9.74 20.41
CA SER A 74 -5.61 10.01 20.48
C SER A 74 -4.93 9.39 21.71
N LYS A 75 -5.59 9.41 22.88
CA LYS A 75 -5.04 8.85 24.14
C LYS A 75 -5.01 7.32 24.12
N LYS A 76 -5.96 6.67 23.43
CA LYS A 76 -5.99 5.20 23.26
C LYS A 76 -4.72 4.70 22.59
N TRP A 77 -4.33 5.35 21.49
CA TRP A 77 -3.14 4.98 20.72
C TRP A 77 -1.83 5.31 21.43
N ALA A 78 -1.84 6.29 22.35
CA ALA A 78 -0.67 6.63 23.15
C ALA A 78 -0.27 5.52 24.14
N LYS A 79 -1.25 4.81 24.72
CA LYS A 79 -1.02 3.73 25.71
C LYS A 79 -0.68 2.37 25.09
N LEU A 80 -1.06 2.15 23.84
CA LEU A 80 -0.83 0.89 23.12
C LEU A 80 0.68 0.64 22.95
N LYS A 81 1.16 -0.59 22.79
CA LYS A 81 2.57 -0.84 22.39
C LYS A 81 2.77 -0.53 20.90
N THR A 82 4.02 -0.25 20.51
CA THR A 82 4.35 0.12 19.12
C THR A 82 4.02 -1.00 18.13
N ASP A 83 4.32 -2.26 18.46
CA ASP A 83 4.03 -3.41 17.58
C ASP A 83 2.54 -3.62 17.38
N ASP A 84 1.75 -3.47 18.44
CA ASP A 84 0.30 -3.59 18.38
C ASP A 84 -0.31 -2.43 17.56
N LEU A 85 0.27 -1.22 17.66
CA LEU A 85 -0.14 -0.08 16.85
C LEU A 85 0.12 -0.33 15.35
N ILE A 86 1.28 -0.91 15.03
CA ILE A 86 1.63 -1.32 13.67
C ILE A 86 0.63 -2.38 13.17
N LYS A 87 0.31 -3.39 13.98
CA LYS A 87 -0.65 -4.44 13.61
C LYS A 87 -2.02 -3.86 13.29
N VAL A 88 -2.54 -2.97 14.14
CA VAL A 88 -3.84 -2.30 13.92
C VAL A 88 -3.83 -1.49 12.63
N ALA A 89 -2.76 -0.75 12.36
CA ALA A 89 -2.64 0.02 11.11
C ALA A 89 -2.54 -0.92 9.89
N GLN A 90 -1.78 -2.01 9.99
CA GLN A 90 -1.57 -2.96 8.90
C GLN A 90 -2.85 -3.73 8.56
N THR A 91 -3.60 -4.20 9.56
CA THR A 91 -4.88 -4.88 9.33
C THR A 91 -5.88 -3.98 8.63
N PHE A 92 -5.92 -2.69 8.99
CA PHE A 92 -6.75 -1.70 8.29
C PHE A 92 -6.28 -1.43 6.87
N ILE A 93 -4.96 -1.32 6.64
CA ILE A 93 -4.39 -1.13 5.31
C ILE A 93 -4.73 -2.30 4.39
N ASP A 94 -4.62 -3.52 4.90
CA ASP A 94 -4.85 -4.74 4.14
C ASP A 94 -6.35 -4.93 3.83
N SER A 95 -7.23 -4.67 4.80
CA SER A 95 -8.69 -4.80 4.62
C SER A 95 -9.27 -3.78 3.64
N GLU A 96 -8.85 -2.51 3.76
CA GLU A 96 -9.31 -1.42 2.91
C GLU A 96 -8.51 -1.27 1.60
N LYS A 97 -7.55 -2.18 1.36
CA LYS A 97 -6.63 -2.19 0.22
C LYS A 97 -5.95 -0.84 -0.02
N ILE A 98 -5.47 -0.23 1.06
CA ILE A 98 -4.90 1.12 1.06
C ILE A 98 -3.49 1.10 0.45
N LYS A 99 -3.26 1.94 -0.56
CA LYS A 99 -1.99 1.97 -1.31
C LYS A 99 -1.09 3.17 -0.98
N SER A 100 -1.58 4.16 -0.23
CA SER A 100 -0.82 5.38 0.04
C SER A 100 -1.23 6.06 1.34
N GLN A 101 -0.32 6.90 1.87
CA GLN A 101 -0.56 7.71 3.07
C GLN A 101 -1.78 8.63 2.93
N ARG A 102 -1.99 9.21 1.73
CA ARG A 102 -3.13 10.12 1.49
C ARG A 102 -4.46 9.38 1.54
N VAL A 103 -4.53 8.18 0.97
CA VAL A 103 -5.73 7.35 1.01
C VAL A 103 -6.00 6.86 2.42
N TYR A 104 -4.95 6.52 3.18
CA TYR A 104 -5.06 6.19 4.60
C TYR A 104 -5.69 7.33 5.39
N GLU A 105 -5.19 8.55 5.24
CA GLU A 105 -5.71 9.71 5.97
C GLU A 105 -7.20 9.94 5.70
N GLN A 106 -7.62 9.84 4.44
CA GLN A 106 -9.02 9.99 4.05
C GLN A 106 -9.92 8.89 4.64
N LYS A 107 -9.50 7.63 4.57
CA LYS A 107 -10.30 6.49 5.04
C LYS A 107 -10.29 6.31 6.56
N SER A 108 -9.20 6.72 7.22
CA SER A 108 -9.07 6.63 8.69
C SER A 108 -9.96 7.64 9.42
N ALA A 109 -10.38 8.72 8.73
CA ALA A 109 -11.22 9.75 9.31
C ALA A 109 -12.57 9.18 9.81
N GLY A 110 -12.80 9.25 11.11
CA GLY A 110 -14.03 8.76 11.75
C GLY A 110 -14.09 7.24 11.93
N LYS A 111 -12.98 6.52 11.75
CA LYS A 111 -12.85 5.09 12.06
C LYS A 111 -12.04 4.92 13.36
N ASP A 112 -12.25 3.80 14.05
CA ASP A 112 -11.49 3.44 15.26
C ASP A 112 -10.10 2.88 14.90
N VAL A 113 -9.29 3.73 14.24
CA VAL A 113 -7.92 3.43 13.82
C VAL A 113 -7.03 4.64 14.08
N PRO A 114 -5.70 4.44 14.28
CA PRO A 114 -4.79 5.56 14.50
C PRO A 114 -4.69 6.43 13.25
N CYS A 115 -4.83 7.75 13.43
CA CYS A 115 -4.60 8.70 12.33
C CYS A 115 -3.12 8.74 11.92
N LEU A 116 -2.84 9.25 10.72
CA LEU A 116 -1.47 9.26 10.18
C LEU A 116 -0.51 10.07 11.05
N SER A 117 -0.99 11.15 11.68
CA SER A 117 -0.17 11.94 12.61
C SER A 117 0.25 11.14 13.84
N THR A 118 -0.65 10.31 14.40
CA THR A 118 -0.33 9.42 15.53
C THR A 118 0.75 8.41 15.12
N LEU A 119 0.62 7.81 13.94
CA LEU A 119 1.62 6.87 13.42
C LEU A 119 2.98 7.55 13.19
N LYS A 120 2.99 8.74 12.57
CA LYS A 120 4.23 9.51 12.30
C LYS A 120 4.93 9.94 13.57
N ASN A 121 4.19 10.42 14.56
CA ASN A 121 4.77 10.88 15.83
C ASN A 121 5.46 9.73 16.58
N ARG A 122 5.00 8.49 16.40
CA ARG A 122 5.52 7.33 17.13
C ARG A 122 6.55 6.51 16.37
N LEU A 123 6.37 6.37 15.06
CA LEU A 123 7.18 5.52 14.18
C LEU A 123 8.19 6.32 13.36
N GLY A 124 8.03 7.65 13.25
CA GLY A 124 8.78 8.47 12.32
C GLY A 124 8.38 8.15 10.87
N ASP A 125 9.19 7.31 10.20
CA ASP A 125 8.91 6.92 8.82
C ASP A 125 7.84 5.82 8.76
N VAL A 126 6.67 6.17 8.24
CA VAL A 126 5.52 5.27 8.09
C VAL A 126 5.44 4.63 6.70
N ARG A 127 6.40 4.89 5.79
CA ARG A 127 6.37 4.39 4.40
C ARG A 127 6.36 2.87 4.34
N PHE A 128 6.97 2.19 5.30
CA PHE A 128 7.03 0.72 5.32
C PHE A 128 5.64 0.07 5.40
N LEU A 129 4.66 0.71 6.06
CA LEU A 129 3.28 0.21 6.18
C LEU A 129 2.56 0.10 4.83
N PHE A 130 2.96 0.92 3.85
CA PHE A 130 2.33 1.01 2.53
C PHE A 130 3.16 0.35 1.43
N LYS A 131 4.33 -0.21 1.76
CA LYS A 131 5.11 -0.95 0.77
C LYS A 131 4.33 -2.20 0.39
N LYS A 132 4.08 -2.37 -0.90
CA LYS A 132 3.67 -3.68 -1.41
C LYS A 132 4.71 -4.68 -0.91
N LYS A 133 4.25 -5.81 -0.37
CA LYS A 133 5.10 -7.00 -0.28
C LYS A 133 5.54 -7.29 -1.71
N VAL A 134 6.73 -6.82 -2.07
CA VAL A 134 7.41 -7.27 -3.28
C VAL A 134 7.59 -8.75 -3.00
N SER A 135 6.82 -9.62 -3.67
CA SER A 135 7.15 -11.04 -3.64
C SER A 135 8.62 -11.08 -4.01
N LYS A 136 9.49 -11.52 -3.09
CA LYS A 136 10.89 -11.77 -3.40
C LYS A 136 10.85 -12.57 -4.70
N GLY A 137 11.21 -11.94 -5.82
CA GLY A 137 11.24 -12.64 -7.09
C GLY A 137 12.21 -13.80 -6.94
N LEU A 138 12.02 -14.87 -7.71
CA LEU A 138 12.93 -16.01 -7.71
C LEU A 138 14.37 -15.50 -7.74
N THR A 139 15.21 -16.00 -6.83
CA THR A 139 16.65 -15.79 -6.83
C THR A 139 17.25 -16.36 -8.11
N ASN A 140 18.48 -15.97 -8.46
CA ASN A 140 19.11 -16.49 -9.67
C ASN A 140 19.25 -18.01 -9.64
N PHE A 141 19.53 -18.59 -8.47
CA PHE A 141 19.57 -20.04 -8.27
C PHE A 141 18.20 -20.70 -8.52
N GLU A 142 17.13 -20.17 -7.92
CA GLU A 142 15.78 -20.70 -8.12
C GLU A 142 15.33 -20.59 -9.59
N ILE A 143 15.75 -19.53 -10.30
CA ILE A 143 15.48 -19.39 -11.74
C ILE A 143 16.17 -20.49 -12.55
N LEU A 144 17.45 -20.78 -12.26
CA LEU A 144 18.20 -21.81 -12.99
C LEU A 144 17.62 -23.20 -12.72
N LEU A 145 17.23 -23.47 -11.47
CA LEU A 145 16.57 -24.72 -11.10
C LEU A 145 15.23 -24.89 -11.83
N GLU A 146 14.40 -23.84 -11.83
CA GLU A 146 13.10 -23.87 -12.51
C GLU A 146 13.25 -23.97 -14.03
N LEU A 147 14.26 -23.31 -14.60
CA LEU A 147 14.60 -23.41 -16.03
C LEU A 147 14.95 -24.86 -16.41
N LYS A 148 15.78 -25.53 -15.60
CA LYS A 148 16.14 -26.94 -15.81
C LYS A 148 14.92 -27.85 -15.74
N ASN A 149 14.08 -27.68 -14.71
CA ASN A 149 12.87 -28.47 -14.53
C ASN A 149 11.89 -28.28 -15.70
N GLU A 150 11.76 -27.06 -16.22
CA GLU A 150 10.89 -26.76 -17.36
C GLU A 150 11.41 -27.39 -18.66
N ILE A 151 12.72 -27.42 -18.88
CA ILE A 151 13.33 -28.10 -20.05
C ILE A 151 13.03 -29.61 -19.99
N ILE A 152 13.22 -30.22 -18.82
CA ILE A 152 12.91 -31.64 -18.60
C ILE A 152 11.41 -31.90 -18.78
N ARG A 153 10.54 -31.04 -18.24
CA ARG A 153 9.09 -31.14 -18.40
C ARG A 153 8.64 -31.09 -19.86
N LEU A 154 9.36 -30.34 -20.69
CA LEU A 154 9.09 -30.20 -22.12
C LEU A 154 9.76 -31.30 -22.97
N ASN A 155 10.51 -32.24 -22.36
CA ASN A 155 11.33 -33.24 -23.04
C ASN A 155 12.23 -32.63 -24.12
N MET A 156 12.86 -31.50 -23.79
CA MET A 156 13.70 -30.72 -24.71
C MET A 156 15.20 -30.91 -24.49
N GLU A 157 15.62 -31.90 -23.70
CA GLU A 157 17.03 -32.16 -23.38
C GLU A 157 17.87 -32.38 -24.63
N ASP A 158 17.30 -33.02 -25.65
CA ASP A 158 17.97 -33.32 -26.93
C ASP A 158 17.87 -32.19 -27.98
N ASP A 159 17.05 -31.16 -27.74
CA ASP A 159 16.89 -30.01 -28.63
C ASP A 159 16.74 -28.71 -27.84
N LEU A 160 17.86 -28.24 -27.30
CA LEU A 160 18.00 -27.03 -26.49
C LEU A 160 17.87 -25.72 -27.30
N SER A 161 16.99 -25.68 -28.29
CA SER A 161 16.72 -24.47 -29.06
C SER A 161 15.98 -23.43 -28.22
N MET A 162 16.60 -22.26 -28.04
CA MET A 162 16.01 -21.11 -27.33
C MET A 162 14.63 -20.73 -27.87
N THR A 163 14.49 -20.66 -29.21
CA THR A 163 13.23 -20.29 -29.86
C THR A 163 12.14 -21.31 -29.61
N LYS A 164 12.46 -22.62 -29.67
CA LYS A 164 11.50 -23.67 -29.32
C LYS A 164 11.08 -23.55 -27.86
N PHE A 165 12.04 -23.36 -26.95
CA PHE A 165 11.75 -23.24 -25.53
C PHE A 165 10.82 -22.06 -25.26
N GLN A 166 11.07 -20.92 -25.91
CA GLN A 166 10.21 -19.74 -25.79
C GLN A 166 8.77 -19.97 -26.30
N ASN A 167 8.61 -20.77 -27.35
CA ASN A 167 7.30 -21.08 -27.92
C ASN A 167 6.50 -22.11 -27.09
N TYR A 168 7.20 -23.08 -26.49
CA TYR A 168 6.56 -24.16 -25.74
C TYR A 168 6.42 -23.86 -24.24
N SER A 169 7.29 -23.03 -23.67
CA SER A 169 7.22 -22.68 -22.26
C SER A 169 5.99 -21.80 -21.99
N LYS A 170 5.17 -22.26 -21.05
CA LYS A 170 4.00 -21.53 -20.53
C LYS A 170 4.06 -21.41 -19.00
N SER A 171 5.25 -21.54 -18.42
CA SER A 171 5.41 -21.48 -16.96
C SER A 171 4.95 -20.13 -16.42
N LYS A 172 4.08 -20.17 -15.41
CA LYS A 172 3.64 -18.98 -14.68
C LYS A 172 4.72 -18.45 -13.72
N TYR A 173 5.68 -19.30 -13.37
CA TYR A 173 6.70 -19.02 -12.37
C TYR A 173 8.01 -18.56 -12.98
N LEU A 174 8.35 -19.06 -14.18
CA LEU A 174 9.58 -18.71 -14.86
C LEU A 174 9.47 -17.33 -15.56
N PRO A 175 10.44 -16.41 -15.37
CA PRO A 175 10.54 -15.20 -16.17
C PRO A 175 10.79 -15.54 -17.65
N SER A 176 10.59 -14.55 -18.54
CA SER A 176 10.94 -14.75 -19.97
C SER A 176 12.43 -15.05 -20.15
N VAL A 177 12.78 -15.79 -21.19
CA VAL A 177 14.18 -16.18 -21.50
C VAL A 177 15.12 -14.96 -21.50
N TYR A 178 14.71 -13.86 -22.16
CA TYR A 178 15.48 -12.61 -22.18
C TYR A 178 15.64 -11.99 -20.79
N THR A 179 14.63 -12.12 -19.91
CA THR A 179 14.73 -11.68 -18.52
C THR A 179 15.74 -12.52 -17.75
N ILE A 180 15.74 -13.84 -17.96
CA ILE A 180 16.70 -14.75 -17.34
C ILE A 180 18.12 -14.38 -17.75
N MET A 181 18.39 -14.31 -19.06
CA MET A 181 19.70 -13.96 -19.63
C MET A 181 20.21 -12.61 -19.11
N ARG A 182 19.33 -11.60 -19.04
CA ARG A 182 19.68 -10.27 -18.50
C ARG A 182 19.97 -10.29 -17.00
N ARG A 183 19.23 -11.09 -16.23
CA ARG A 183 19.40 -11.21 -14.76
C ARG A 183 20.64 -12.00 -14.37
N THR A 184 21.02 -13.00 -15.15
CA THR A 184 22.20 -13.83 -14.91
C THR A 184 23.45 -13.30 -15.61
N ASN A 185 23.29 -12.37 -16.55
CA ASN A 185 24.35 -11.89 -17.45
C ASN A 185 25.01 -13.03 -18.23
N LYS A 186 24.20 -13.96 -18.73
CA LYS A 186 24.65 -15.16 -19.46
C LYS A 186 23.88 -15.33 -20.75
N THR A 187 24.58 -15.87 -21.74
CA THR A 187 23.98 -16.33 -23.00
C THR A 187 23.17 -17.61 -22.79
N TRP A 188 22.29 -17.96 -23.74
CA TRP A 188 21.53 -19.22 -23.66
C TRP A 188 22.44 -20.44 -23.61
N GLU A 189 23.54 -20.45 -24.37
CA GLU A 189 24.50 -21.56 -24.38
C GLU A 189 25.18 -21.74 -23.01
N GLU A 190 25.58 -20.63 -22.37
CA GLU A 190 26.15 -20.64 -21.02
C GLU A 190 25.14 -21.08 -19.97
N LEU A 191 23.87 -20.66 -20.09
CA LEU A 191 22.78 -21.11 -19.21
C LEU A 191 22.59 -22.62 -19.30
N MET A 192 22.56 -23.19 -20.51
CA MET A 192 22.42 -24.64 -20.71
C MET A 192 23.61 -25.42 -20.12
N SER A 193 24.81 -24.89 -20.29
CA SER A 193 26.02 -25.48 -19.72
C SER A 193 26.00 -25.44 -18.19
N GLU A 194 25.56 -24.33 -17.60
CA GLU A 194 25.47 -24.15 -16.14
C GLU A 194 24.44 -25.06 -15.48
N ILE A 195 23.29 -25.30 -16.11
CA ILE A 195 22.28 -26.22 -15.58
C ILE A 195 22.62 -27.70 -15.82
N GLY A 196 23.72 -27.98 -16.52
CA GLY A 196 24.33 -29.30 -16.68
C GLY A 196 24.02 -30.02 -17.99
N PHE A 197 23.64 -29.30 -19.05
CA PHE A 197 23.50 -29.88 -20.39
C PHE A 197 24.74 -29.62 -21.27
N ASP A 198 25.19 -30.62 -22.02
CA ASP A 198 26.24 -30.45 -23.02
C ASP A 198 25.67 -29.84 -24.32
N TYR A 199 25.47 -28.52 -24.28
CA TYR A 199 24.90 -27.77 -25.40
C TYR A 199 25.70 -27.93 -26.69
N ARG A 200 27.05 -28.02 -26.60
CA ARG A 200 27.93 -28.13 -27.77
C ARG A 200 27.74 -29.48 -28.44
N GLU A 201 27.74 -30.56 -27.67
CA GLU A 201 27.54 -31.90 -28.21
C GLU A 201 26.17 -32.04 -28.91
N ILE A 202 25.11 -31.53 -28.27
CA ILE A 202 23.74 -31.56 -28.81
C ILE A 202 23.65 -30.76 -30.12
N LYS A 203 24.24 -29.56 -30.16
CA LYS A 203 24.28 -28.72 -31.37
C LYS A 203 25.01 -29.42 -32.52
N MET A 204 26.15 -30.08 -32.24
CA MET A 204 26.91 -30.84 -33.23
C MET A 204 26.14 -32.06 -33.76
N LYS A 205 25.47 -32.83 -32.87
CA LYS A 205 24.60 -33.95 -33.27
C LYS A 205 23.49 -33.48 -34.21
N LYS A 206 22.82 -32.38 -33.88
CA LYS A 206 21.76 -31.80 -34.71
C LYS A 206 22.25 -31.35 -36.08
N GLN A 207 23.42 -30.70 -36.15
CA GLN A 207 24.02 -30.31 -37.43
C GLN A 207 24.37 -31.52 -38.29
N ARG A 208 24.99 -32.56 -37.71
CA ARG A 208 25.30 -33.82 -38.40
C ARG A 208 24.05 -34.51 -38.93
N ASN A 209 22.99 -34.60 -38.12
CA ASN A 209 21.72 -35.20 -38.53
C ASN A 209 21.07 -34.42 -39.69
N ASN A 210 21.06 -33.09 -39.63
CA ASN A 210 20.51 -32.25 -40.71
C ASN A 210 21.29 -32.41 -42.03
N LEU A 211 22.62 -32.54 -41.97
CA LEU A 211 23.46 -32.81 -43.14
C LEU A 211 23.18 -34.20 -43.72
N CYS A 212 23.03 -35.22 -42.86
CA CYS A 212 22.70 -36.58 -43.28
C CYS A 212 21.29 -36.68 -43.93
N CYS A 213 20.29 -36.00 -43.35
CA CYS A 213 18.94 -35.95 -43.92
C CYS A 213 18.89 -35.20 -45.26
N ARG A 214 19.67 -34.12 -45.42
CA ARG A 214 19.80 -33.42 -46.72
C ARG A 214 20.45 -34.28 -47.79
N SER A 215 21.49 -35.04 -47.44
CA SER A 215 22.15 -35.97 -48.37
C SER A 215 21.20 -37.09 -48.83
N LYS A 216 20.40 -37.67 -47.93
CA LYS A 216 19.39 -38.70 -48.28
C LYS A 216 18.28 -38.17 -49.18
N ASN A 217 17.78 -36.96 -48.90
CA ASN A 217 16.73 -36.35 -49.73
C ASN A 217 17.22 -36.03 -51.16
N ASN A 218 18.49 -35.68 -51.34
CA ASN A 218 19.06 -35.43 -52.67
C ASN A 218 19.31 -36.72 -53.46
N ILE A 219 19.60 -37.85 -52.80
CA ILE A 219 19.77 -39.17 -53.44
C ILE A 219 18.40 -39.77 -53.84
N SER A 220 17.32 -39.36 -53.16
CA SER A 220 15.95 -39.84 -53.44
C SER A 220 15.25 -39.10 -54.58
N GLN A 221 15.92 -38.12 -55.20
CA GLN A 221 15.40 -37.26 -56.27
C GLN A 221 16.14 -37.45 -57.62
N ILE A 222 16.99 -38.48 -57.71
CA ILE A 222 17.68 -38.94 -58.93
C ILE A 222 17.14 -40.33 -59.25
#